data_AF-A0A4Q3A9T2-F1
#
_entry.id   AF-A0A4Q3A9T2-F1
#
_cell.length_a   1.000
_cell.length_b   1.000
_cell.length_c   1.000
_cell.angle_alpha   90.00
_cell.angle_beta   90.00
_cell.angle_gamma   90.00
#
_symmetry.space_group_name_H-M   'P 1'
#
loop_
_entity.id
_entity.type
_entity.pdbx_description
1 polymer ?
#
loop_
_entity_poly.entity_id
_entity_poly.type
_entity_poly.pdbx_seq_one_letter_code
_entity_poly.pdbx_strand_id
1 'polypeptide(L)'
;MTPHSARLGAFVARTTVATLLATASQTAFAAFIDKADNTDNLNLGSSWIDGVVPGSNDIVSWFQLAGANSVLLGGDLSFNGLVIGQTGGPVTIGGANLLTIGTAGIDMNAASQNLTIDSNLAITPGSQTWN
;
A
#
# COMPACT_ATOMS: atom_id res chain seq x y z
N MET A 1 21.14 -62.45 -47.40
CA MET A 1 20.41 -61.21 -47.77
C MET A 1 20.97 -60.08 -46.92
N THR A 2 21.48 -59.02 -47.56
CA THR A 2 21.49 -57.63 -47.03
C THR A 2 20.03 -57.12 -46.96
N PRO A 3 19.67 -55.99 -46.29
CA PRO A 3 20.44 -54.76 -46.00
C PRO A 3 20.33 -54.35 -44.49
N HIS A 4 20.48 -53.11 -43.98
CA HIS A 4 20.62 -51.78 -44.61
C HIS A 4 21.49 -50.78 -43.80
N SER A 5 21.79 -49.67 -44.49
CA SER A 5 22.58 -48.48 -44.18
C SER A 5 22.13 -47.57 -43.02
N ALA A 6 23.13 -47.05 -42.30
CA ALA A 6 23.43 -45.65 -41.95
C ALA A 6 22.34 -44.54 -41.93
N ARG A 7 22.44 -43.67 -40.89
CA ARG A 7 22.49 -42.18 -40.95
C ARG A 7 22.96 -41.64 -39.59
N LEU A 8 24.05 -40.88 -39.52
CA LEU A 8 24.22 -39.45 -39.82
C LEU A 8 23.63 -38.55 -38.70
N GLY A 9 24.50 -37.83 -37.99
CA GLY A 9 24.14 -37.09 -36.77
C GLY A 9 23.64 -35.66 -37.00
N ALA A 10 23.31 -34.98 -35.90
CA ALA A 10 23.01 -33.54 -35.89
C ALA A 10 23.64 -32.87 -34.65
N PHE A 11 24.50 -31.89 -34.90
CA PHE A 11 25.09 -31.02 -33.88
C PHE A 11 24.12 -29.85 -33.66
N VAL A 12 23.57 -29.70 -32.45
CA VAL A 12 22.62 -28.61 -32.14
C VAL A 12 23.36 -27.50 -31.40
N ALA A 13 23.57 -26.38 -32.10
CA ALA A 13 24.14 -25.17 -31.51
C ALA A 13 23.14 -24.53 -30.51
N ARG A 14 23.64 -24.12 -29.35
CA ARG A 14 22.87 -23.38 -28.34
C ARG A 14 23.03 -21.88 -28.57
N THR A 15 21.99 -21.22 -29.06
CA THR A 15 21.94 -19.76 -29.19
C THR A 15 21.37 -19.15 -27.91
N THR A 16 22.20 -18.46 -27.13
CA THR A 16 21.74 -17.73 -25.93
C THR A 16 21.16 -16.38 -26.34
N VAL A 17 19.89 -16.13 -26.03
CA VAL A 17 19.27 -14.80 -26.15
C VAL A 17 19.58 -14.01 -24.87
N ALA A 18 20.27 -12.88 -25.00
CA ALA A 18 20.50 -11.96 -23.90
C ALA A 18 19.32 -10.97 -23.80
N THR A 19 18.53 -11.08 -22.74
CA THR A 19 17.41 -10.17 -22.49
C THR A 19 17.90 -8.87 -21.84
N LEU A 20 17.74 -7.74 -22.52
CA LEU A 20 18.05 -6.43 -21.97
C LEU A 20 16.92 -5.97 -21.03
N LEU A 21 17.16 -5.96 -19.72
CA LEU A 21 16.23 -5.36 -18.75
C LEU A 21 16.32 -3.82 -18.83
N ALA A 22 15.31 -3.19 -19.43
CA ALA A 22 15.11 -1.75 -19.33
C ALA A 22 14.42 -1.42 -18.00
N THR A 23 15.14 -0.84 -17.04
CA THR A 23 14.54 -0.33 -15.79
C THR A 23 13.82 0.98 -16.08
N ALA A 24 12.53 0.90 -16.42
CA ALA A 24 11.68 2.09 -16.49
C ALA A 24 11.46 2.64 -15.07
N SER A 25 12.06 3.80 -14.78
CA SER A 25 11.79 4.55 -13.54
C SER A 25 10.35 5.04 -13.55
N GLN A 26 9.45 4.28 -12.94
CA GLN A 26 8.06 4.67 -12.76
C GLN A 26 8.00 5.81 -11.72
N THR A 27 7.61 7.01 -12.17
CA THR A 27 7.16 8.07 -11.28
C THR A 27 5.84 7.63 -10.64
N ALA A 28 5.92 7.03 -9.46
CA ALA A 28 4.74 6.74 -8.66
C ALA A 28 4.14 8.07 -8.15
N PHE A 29 2.92 8.37 -8.58
CA PHE A 29 2.07 9.31 -7.87
C PHE A 29 1.56 8.64 -6.60
N ALA A 30 1.25 9.42 -5.57
CA ALA A 30 0.60 8.91 -4.37
C ALA A 30 -0.74 8.27 -4.76
N ALA A 31 -0.90 6.96 -4.53
CA ALA A 31 -2.21 6.33 -4.69
C ALA A 31 -3.12 6.75 -3.54
N PHE A 32 -4.39 6.98 -3.82
CA PHE A 32 -5.42 6.99 -2.78
C PHE A 32 -5.86 5.54 -2.56
N ILE A 33 -5.76 5.05 -1.32
CA ILE A 33 -6.21 3.71 -0.94
C ILE A 33 -7.23 3.83 0.18
N ASP A 34 -8.45 3.41 -0.11
CA ASP A 34 -9.57 3.47 0.84
C ASP A 34 -9.51 2.33 1.86
N LYS A 35 -9.80 2.67 3.12
CA LYS A 35 -10.03 1.74 4.21
C LYS A 35 -11.32 0.95 3.92
N ALA A 36 -11.26 -0.38 3.98
CA ALA A 36 -12.45 -1.22 3.94
C ALA A 36 -13.22 -1.13 5.26
N ASP A 37 -14.56 -1.25 5.23
CA ASP A 37 -15.42 -1.14 6.42
C ASP A 37 -15.34 -2.39 7.32
N ASN A 38 -14.22 -2.48 8.03
CA ASN A 38 -13.87 -3.51 9.01
C ASN A 38 -12.86 -2.94 10.03
N THR A 39 -12.64 -3.69 11.11
CA THR A 39 -11.69 -3.35 12.17
C THR A 39 -10.42 -4.21 12.13
N ASP A 40 -10.00 -4.66 10.95
CA ASP A 40 -8.76 -5.40 10.77
C ASP A 40 -7.54 -4.49 10.99
N ASN A 41 -6.41 -5.08 11.39
CA ASN A 41 -5.17 -4.32 11.58
C ASN A 41 -4.67 -3.71 10.25
N LEU A 42 -4.17 -2.48 10.30
CA LEU A 42 -3.78 -1.73 9.11
C LEU A 42 -2.61 -2.36 8.32
N ASN A 43 -1.81 -3.22 8.92
CA ASN A 43 -0.76 -3.98 8.23
C ASN A 43 -1.26 -5.22 7.46
N LEU A 44 -2.56 -5.51 7.47
CA LEU A 44 -3.17 -6.62 6.74
C LEU A 44 -3.84 -6.12 5.47
N GLY A 45 -3.69 -6.86 4.36
CA GLY A 45 -4.35 -6.51 3.11
C GLY A 45 -5.88 -6.41 3.24
N SER A 46 -6.49 -7.25 4.07
CA SER A 46 -7.93 -7.24 4.35
C SER A 46 -8.45 -5.95 5.00
N SER A 47 -7.59 -5.11 5.58
CA SER A 47 -7.97 -3.79 6.08
C SER A 47 -8.36 -2.81 4.95
N TRP A 48 -7.94 -3.07 3.72
CA TRP A 48 -7.99 -2.12 2.61
C TRP A 48 -8.89 -2.61 1.47
N ILE A 49 -9.49 -1.67 0.74
CA ILE A 49 -10.15 -1.99 -0.54
C ILE A 49 -9.09 -2.60 -1.49
N ASP A 50 -9.53 -3.57 -2.29
CA ASP A 50 -8.70 -4.38 -3.21
C ASP A 50 -7.53 -5.17 -2.59
N GLY A 51 -7.41 -5.21 -1.25
CA GLY A 51 -6.49 -6.11 -0.55
C GLY A 51 -5.03 -5.65 -0.48
N VAL A 52 -4.73 -4.41 -0.88
CA VAL A 52 -3.37 -3.86 -0.97
C VAL A 52 -3.02 -3.08 0.30
N VAL A 53 -1.91 -3.44 0.95
CA VAL A 53 -1.38 -2.66 2.09
C VAL A 53 -0.66 -1.40 1.58
N PRO A 54 -1.07 -0.19 1.97
CA PRO A 54 -0.45 1.08 1.56
C PRO A 54 0.99 1.22 2.05
N GLY A 55 1.82 1.89 1.24
CA GLY A 55 3.20 2.23 1.57
C GLY A 55 3.42 3.73 1.85
N SER A 56 4.68 4.10 2.07
CA SER A 56 5.09 5.46 2.47
C SER A 56 4.77 6.57 1.47
N ASN A 57 4.39 6.22 0.25
CA ASN A 57 4.05 7.17 -0.82
C ASN A 57 2.53 7.36 -0.96
N ASP A 58 1.72 6.51 -0.34
CA ASP A 58 0.27 6.45 -0.55
C ASP A 58 -0.48 7.30 0.47
N ILE A 59 -1.63 7.81 0.05
CA ILE A 59 -2.57 8.54 0.91
C ILE A 59 -3.70 7.58 1.27
N VAL A 60 -3.95 7.40 2.56
CA VAL A 60 -4.96 6.47 3.06
C VAL A 60 -6.23 7.22 3.48
N SER A 61 -7.39 6.66 3.11
CA SER A 61 -8.68 7.36 3.17
C SER A 61 -9.70 6.59 4.02
N TRP A 62 -10.30 7.27 5.00
CA TRP A 62 -11.50 6.81 5.72
C TRP A 62 -12.72 7.56 5.17
N PHE A 63 -13.43 6.94 4.23
CA PHE A 63 -14.57 7.54 3.55
C PHE A 63 -15.78 6.58 3.50
N GLN A 64 -16.98 7.10 3.78
CA GLN A 64 -18.27 6.39 3.75
C GLN A 64 -18.37 5.10 4.59
N LEU A 65 -17.57 4.97 5.66
CA LEU A 65 -17.72 3.87 6.62
C LEU A 65 -19.03 3.99 7.40
N ALA A 66 -19.74 2.87 7.61
CA ALA A 66 -21.09 2.85 8.17
C ALA A 66 -21.15 3.23 9.66
N GLY A 67 -20.03 3.20 10.38
CA GLY A 67 -19.96 3.46 11.81
C GLY A 67 -18.58 3.98 12.26
N ALA A 68 -18.30 3.84 13.55
CA ALA A 68 -16.98 4.13 14.11
C ALA A 68 -15.96 3.08 13.65
N ASN A 69 -14.72 3.52 13.37
CA ASN A 69 -13.65 2.63 12.93
C ASN A 69 -12.47 2.72 13.91
N SER A 70 -12.37 1.74 14.81
CA SER A 70 -11.25 1.61 15.74
C SER A 70 -10.38 0.43 15.31
N VAL A 71 -9.11 0.71 14.99
CA VAL A 71 -8.16 -0.22 14.37
C VAL A 71 -6.79 -0.13 15.03
N LEU A 72 -6.03 -1.22 14.96
CA LEU A 72 -4.63 -1.23 15.39
C LEU A 72 -3.70 -1.19 14.16
N LEU A 73 -2.51 -0.60 14.31
CA LEU A 73 -1.51 -0.60 13.25
C LEU A 73 -1.05 -2.03 12.86
N GLY A 74 -0.90 -2.91 13.86
CA GLY A 74 -0.45 -4.31 13.68
C GLY A 74 1.03 -4.50 13.34
N GLY A 75 1.69 -3.51 12.72
CA GLY A 75 3.14 -3.35 12.60
C GLY A 75 3.51 -1.87 12.58
N ASP A 76 4.80 -1.54 12.43
CA ASP A 76 5.20 -0.16 12.09
C ASP A 76 4.76 0.14 10.65
N LEU A 77 4.14 1.30 10.42
CA LEU A 77 3.58 1.70 9.13
C LEU A 77 3.97 3.14 8.77
N SER A 78 4.08 3.39 7.47
CA SER A 78 4.35 4.71 6.92
C SER A 78 3.36 4.98 5.81
N PHE A 79 2.66 6.11 5.87
CA PHE A 79 1.79 6.60 4.79
C PHE A 79 2.24 8.02 4.43
N ASN A 80 2.03 8.43 3.18
CA ASN A 80 2.31 9.81 2.78
C ASN A 80 1.34 10.80 3.45
N GLY A 81 0.10 10.39 3.66
CA GLY A 81 -0.87 11.16 4.44
C GLY A 81 -2.14 10.39 4.78
N LEU A 82 -2.97 11.02 5.61
CA LEU A 82 -4.28 10.56 6.05
C LEU A 82 -5.36 11.50 5.49
N VAL A 83 -6.47 10.95 5.01
CA VAL A 83 -7.69 11.71 4.73
C VAL A 83 -8.85 11.09 5.51
N ILE A 84 -9.54 11.92 6.29
CA ILE A 84 -10.77 11.55 6.98
C ILE A 84 -11.91 12.31 6.33
N GLY A 85 -12.87 11.58 5.78
CA GLY A 85 -14.10 12.15 5.26
C GLY A 85 -15.32 11.73 6.07
N GLN A 86 -16.45 11.62 5.38
CA GLN A 86 -17.73 11.34 6.02
C GLN A 86 -17.78 9.88 6.50
N THR A 87 -17.91 9.69 7.82
CA THR A 87 -17.97 8.39 8.49
C THR A 87 -19.13 8.38 9.50
N GLY A 88 -19.70 7.19 9.77
CA GLY A 88 -20.81 7.02 10.71
C GLY A 88 -20.43 7.11 12.19
N GLY A 89 -19.14 7.25 12.51
CA GLY A 89 -18.62 7.39 13.87
C GLY A 89 -17.12 7.73 13.87
N PRO A 90 -16.52 8.02 15.03
CA PRO A 90 -15.11 8.42 15.13
C PRO A 90 -14.15 7.37 14.57
N VAL A 91 -13.02 7.85 14.06
CA VAL A 91 -11.88 7.02 13.62
C VAL A 91 -10.83 7.00 14.73
N THR A 92 -10.28 5.83 15.04
CA THR A 92 -9.21 5.67 16.03
C THR A 92 -8.15 4.70 15.50
N ILE A 93 -6.91 5.18 15.40
CA ILE A 93 -5.76 4.39 14.97
C ILE A 93 -4.87 4.20 16.21
N GLY A 94 -4.77 2.97 16.71
CA GLY A 94 -4.13 2.68 17.99
C GLY A 94 -2.99 1.64 17.94
N GLY A 95 -2.37 1.46 19.12
CA GLY A 95 -1.40 0.40 19.39
C GLY A 95 0.04 0.89 19.56
N ALA A 96 0.92 0.03 20.07
CA ALA A 96 2.27 0.41 20.47
C ALA A 96 3.27 0.65 19.31
N ASN A 97 2.88 0.36 18.07
CA ASN A 97 3.75 0.52 16.90
C ASN A 97 3.82 1.98 16.43
N LEU A 98 4.78 2.28 15.55
CA LEU A 98 4.98 3.59 14.97
C LEU A 98 4.14 3.80 13.70
N LEU A 99 3.31 4.84 13.71
CA LEU A 99 2.74 5.45 12.51
C LEU A 99 3.64 6.60 12.05
N THR A 100 4.10 6.56 10.81
CA THR A 100 4.85 7.67 10.19
C THR A 100 3.99 8.38 9.15
N ILE A 101 3.84 9.70 9.30
CA ILE A 101 3.08 10.55 8.36
C ILE A 101 4.05 11.36 7.49
N GLY A 102 3.94 11.12 6.18
CA GLY A 102 4.69 11.78 5.10
C GLY A 102 4.26 13.22 4.83
N THR A 103 4.74 13.80 3.73
CA THR A 103 4.57 15.24 3.47
C THR A 103 3.14 15.67 3.11
N ALA A 104 2.23 14.74 2.78
CA ALA A 104 0.83 15.11 2.54
C ALA A 104 0.09 15.50 3.84
N GLY A 105 0.50 14.97 5.00
CA GLY A 105 -0.06 15.34 6.31
C GLY A 105 -1.41 14.67 6.61
N ILE A 106 -2.34 15.43 7.21
CA ILE A 106 -3.68 14.97 7.57
C ILE A 106 -4.73 15.96 7.04
N ASP A 107 -5.66 15.48 6.23
CA ASP A 107 -6.78 16.27 5.69
C ASP A 107 -8.10 15.84 6.36
N MET A 108 -8.71 16.75 7.12
CA MET A 108 -10.01 16.60 7.78
C MET A 108 -11.09 17.48 7.15
N ASN A 109 -10.83 18.21 6.05
CA ASN A 109 -11.76 19.15 5.41
C ASN A 109 -13.17 18.57 5.16
N ALA A 110 -13.24 17.27 4.89
CA ALA A 110 -14.46 16.54 4.58
C ALA A 110 -14.97 15.66 5.75
N ALA A 111 -14.40 15.77 6.95
CA ALA A 111 -14.69 14.90 8.08
C ALA A 111 -15.98 15.29 8.81
N SER A 112 -16.87 14.31 9.05
CA SER A 112 -18.00 14.44 9.97
C SER A 112 -17.63 14.14 11.42
N GLN A 113 -16.53 13.42 11.63
CA GLN A 113 -16.18 12.78 12.90
C GLN A 113 -14.71 12.98 13.26
N ASN A 114 -14.41 12.90 14.57
CA ASN A 114 -13.05 13.05 15.07
C ASN A 114 -12.14 11.88 14.65
N LEU A 115 -10.88 12.20 14.38
CA LEU A 115 -9.76 11.27 14.36
C LEU A 115 -9.05 11.28 15.72
N THR A 116 -8.71 10.10 16.21
CA THR A 116 -7.80 9.90 17.34
C THR A 116 -6.62 9.04 16.89
N ILE A 117 -5.39 9.52 17.11
CA ILE A 117 -4.17 8.72 16.96
C ILE A 117 -3.70 8.34 18.37
N ASP A 118 -3.90 7.08 18.75
CA ASP A 118 -3.52 6.48 20.04
C ASP A 118 -2.38 5.46 19.84
N SER A 119 -1.38 5.89 19.06
CA SER A 119 -0.19 5.13 18.70
C SER A 119 1.04 6.02 18.75
N ASN A 120 2.24 5.42 18.66
CA ASN A 120 3.44 6.23 18.46
C ASN A 120 3.34 6.93 17.09
N LEU A 121 3.71 8.21 17.03
CA LEU A 121 3.56 9.05 15.84
C LEU A 121 4.89 9.71 15.48
N ALA A 122 5.39 9.46 14.27
CA ALA A 122 6.51 10.18 13.66
C ALA A 122 6.03 11.02 12.48
N ILE A 123 6.62 12.20 12.35
CA ILE A 123 6.30 13.17 11.30
C ILE A 123 7.54 13.33 10.42
N THR A 124 7.42 13.12 9.11
CA THR A 124 8.57 13.31 8.20
C THR A 124 8.90 14.79 8.04
N PRO A 125 10.19 15.17 7.89
CA PRO A 125 10.57 16.55 7.60
C PRO A 125 9.97 17.06 6.29
N GLY A 126 9.26 18.19 6.36
CA GLY A 126 8.68 18.87 5.20
C GLY A 126 7.51 19.77 5.60
N SER A 127 7.00 20.55 4.66
CA SER A 127 5.70 21.22 4.82
C SER A 127 4.59 20.17 4.72
N GLN A 128 3.62 20.23 5.62
CA GLN A 128 2.44 19.37 5.66
C GLN A 128 1.17 20.20 5.75
N THR A 129 0.06 19.66 5.26
CA THR A 129 -1.28 20.19 5.55
C THR A 129 -1.86 19.46 6.76
N TRP A 130 -2.38 20.22 7.71
CA TRP A 130 -3.18 19.75 8.84
C TRP A 130 -4.34 20.73 8.96
N ASN A 131 -5.57 20.25 8.78
CA ASN A 131 -6.80 21.05 8.83
C ASN A 131 -7.90 20.32 9.61
#